data_AF-A0A089LN14-F1
#
_entry.id   AF-A0A089LN14-F1
#
_cell.length_a   1.000
_cell.length_b   1.000
_cell.length_c   1.000
_cell.angle_alpha   90.00
_cell.angle_beta   90.00
_cell.angle_gamma   90.00
#
_symmetry.space_group_name_H-M   'P 1'
#
loop_
_entity.id
_entity.type
_entity.pdbx_description
1 polymer ?
#
loop_
_entity_poly.entity_id
_entity_poly.type
_entity_poly.pdbx_seq_one_letter_code
_entity_poly.pdbx_strand_id
1 'polypeptide(L)'
;MYYIKDAKIRRMTEYDGAPCAEVGVLPGAVGDSALLVYIVEDRREEGYEIVRILTNDADTATDWFDNNLHDAFKDVTVSGFTGSTVMSPEDERSKFQRELLIFGDLKKQLGEHFRQYS
;
A
#
# COMPACT_ATOMS: atom_id res chain seq x y z
N MET A 1 12.57 0.05 11.13
CA MET A 1 11.56 1.12 10.93
C MET A 1 11.45 1.32 9.43
N TYR A 2 10.33 0.93 8.84
CA TYR A 2 10.13 1.03 7.40
C TYR A 2 10.01 2.51 7.01
N TYR A 3 10.85 2.98 6.09
CA TYR A 3 10.85 4.39 5.66
C TYR A 3 10.33 4.50 4.24
N ILE A 4 9.21 5.20 4.07
CA ILE A 4 8.59 5.44 2.77
C ILE A 4 9.36 6.57 2.07
N LYS A 5 9.92 6.28 0.90
CA LYS A 5 10.61 7.25 0.04
C LYS A 5 9.68 7.89 -0.97
N ASP A 6 8.77 7.12 -1.55
CA ASP A 6 7.77 7.60 -2.50
C ASP A 6 6.49 6.75 -2.34
N ALA A 7 5.32 7.35 -2.52
CA ALA A 7 4.05 6.64 -2.54
C ALA A 7 3.12 7.27 -3.57
N LYS A 8 2.54 6.44 -4.46
CA LYS A 8 1.70 6.90 -5.57
C LYS A 8 0.58 5.91 -5.87
N ILE A 9 -0.58 6.45 -6.22
CA ILE A 9 -1.71 5.64 -6.69
C ILE A 9 -1.40 5.17 -8.12
N ARG A 10 -1.40 3.86 -8.35
CA ARG A 10 -1.24 3.24 -9.67
C ARG A 10 -2.52 3.31 -10.47
N ARG A 11 -3.61 2.81 -9.88
CA ARG A 11 -4.92 2.74 -10.51
C ARG A 11 -6.02 2.54 -9.47
N MET A 12 -7.23 2.88 -9.87
CA MET A 12 -8.43 2.43 -9.18
C MET A 12 -8.84 1.07 -9.76
N THR A 13 -9.15 0.14 -8.88
CA THR A 13 -9.66 -1.20 -9.15
C THR A 13 -10.88 -1.46 -8.27
N GLU A 14 -11.49 -2.61 -8.43
CA GLU A 14 -12.48 -3.12 -7.50
C GLU A 14 -11.86 -4.27 -6.70
N TYR A 15 -12.09 -4.28 -5.38
CA TYR A 15 -11.73 -5.38 -4.50
C TYR A 15 -12.98 -5.81 -3.75
N ASP A 16 -13.41 -7.06 -3.97
CA ASP A 16 -14.60 -7.64 -3.32
C ASP A 16 -15.91 -6.84 -3.54
N GLY A 17 -16.08 -6.23 -4.72
CA GLY A 17 -17.24 -5.39 -5.02
C GLY A 17 -17.20 -3.97 -4.44
N ALA A 18 -16.09 -3.59 -3.78
CA ALA A 18 -15.85 -2.25 -3.28
C ALA A 18 -14.79 -1.53 -4.13
N PRO A 19 -14.93 -0.20 -4.37
CA PRO A 19 -13.86 0.60 -4.95
C PRO A 19 -12.58 0.43 -4.13
N CYS A 20 -11.45 0.26 -4.82
CA CYS A 20 -10.14 0.04 -4.21
C CYS A 20 -9.06 0.80 -4.97
N ALA A 21 -8.23 1.54 -4.26
CA ALA A 21 -7.05 2.20 -4.78
C ALA A 21 -5.83 1.30 -4.64
N GLU A 22 -5.17 1.00 -5.75
CA GLU A 22 -3.87 0.34 -5.79
C GLU A 22 -2.77 1.41 -5.61
N VAL A 23 -2.01 1.35 -4.53
CA VAL A 23 -0.95 2.30 -4.17
C VAL A 23 0.41 1.62 -4.16
N GLY A 24 1.32 2.07 -5.00
CA GLY A 24 2.72 1.66 -4.97
C GLY A 24 3.49 2.48 -3.93
N VAL A 25 4.23 1.80 -3.06
CA VAL A 25 5.03 2.39 -1.98
C VAL A 25 6.48 1.94 -2.15
N LEU A 26 7.35 2.90 -2.38
CA LEU A 26 8.78 2.68 -2.54
C LEU A 26 9.48 2.88 -1.19
N PRO A 27 10.19 1.87 -0.66
CA PRO A 27 11.04 2.06 0.51
C PRO A 27 12.25 2.92 0.17
N GLY A 28 12.73 3.68 1.16
CA GLY A 28 13.99 4.43 1.04
C GLY A 28 15.23 3.66 1.46
N ALA A 29 15.06 2.50 2.09
CA ALA A 29 16.16 1.61 2.43
C ALA A 29 16.64 0.88 1.16
N VAL A 30 17.95 0.89 0.94
CA VAL A 30 18.57 0.21 -0.20
C VAL A 30 18.48 -1.30 0.02
N GLY A 31 17.82 -2.01 -0.90
CA GLY A 31 17.62 -3.45 -0.84
C GLY A 31 16.23 -3.89 -0.33
N ASP A 32 15.38 -2.95 0.13
CA ASP A 32 13.98 -3.27 0.40
C ASP A 32 13.16 -3.25 -0.89
N SER A 33 12.25 -4.22 -0.99
CA SER A 33 11.34 -4.39 -2.12
C SER A 33 10.21 -3.37 -2.10
N ALA A 34 9.77 -2.93 -3.28
CA ALA A 34 8.60 -2.06 -3.40
C ALA A 34 7.34 -2.80 -2.90
N LEU A 35 6.47 -2.06 -2.19
CA LEU A 35 5.20 -2.58 -1.71
C LEU A 35 4.06 -2.08 -2.60
N LEU A 36 3.06 -2.93 -2.78
CA LEU A 36 1.81 -2.62 -3.45
C LEU A 36 0.67 -2.78 -2.44
N VAL A 37 0.06 -1.66 -2.09
CA VAL A 37 -0.93 -1.55 -1.02
C VAL A 37 -2.30 -1.33 -1.64
N TYR A 38 -3.26 -2.15 -1.28
CA TYR A 38 -4.66 -2.04 -1.70
C TYR A 38 -5.43 -1.37 -0.59
N ILE A 39 -6.00 -0.22 -0.90
CA ILE A 39 -6.71 0.63 0.03
C ILE A 39 -8.17 0.69 -0.41
N VAL A 40 -9.10 0.51 0.51
CA VAL A 40 -10.54 0.74 0.26
C VAL A 40 -11.02 1.91 1.08
N GLU A 41 -12.07 2.57 0.62
CA GLU A 41 -12.78 3.55 1.43
C GLU A 41 -13.52 2.81 2.55
N ASP A 42 -13.22 3.16 3.79
CA ASP A 42 -14.00 2.66 4.91
C ASP A 42 -15.35 3.37 4.89
N ARG A 43 -16.45 2.60 4.78
CA ARG A 43 -17.80 3.18 4.76
C ARG A 43 -18.37 3.44 6.16
N ARG A 44 -17.71 2.95 7.21
CA ARG A 44 -18.12 3.07 8.62
C ARG A 44 -17.45 4.25 9.30
N GLU A 45 -16.21 4.54 8.93
CA GLU A 45 -15.40 5.67 9.37
C GLU A 45 -15.02 6.50 8.13
N GLU A 46 -15.06 7.84 8.17
CA GLU A 46 -14.56 8.70 7.07
C GLU A 46 -13.03 8.53 6.90
N GLY A 47 -12.63 7.41 6.33
CA GLY A 47 -11.29 6.89 6.40
C GLY A 47 -11.00 5.88 5.30
N TYR A 48 -9.80 5.33 5.38
CA TYR A 48 -9.28 4.40 4.38
C TYR A 48 -8.70 3.20 5.11
N GLU A 49 -9.02 2.00 4.65
CA GLU A 49 -8.54 0.74 5.23
C GLU A 49 -7.61 0.01 4.25
N ILE A 50 -6.51 -0.55 4.75
CA ILE A 50 -5.63 -1.40 3.95
C ILE A 50 -6.10 -2.86 4.01
N VAL A 51 -6.64 -3.33 2.89
CA VAL A 51 -7.17 -4.71 2.75
C VAL A 51 -6.11 -5.71 2.30
N ARG A 52 -5.06 -5.25 1.59
CA ARG A 52 -3.99 -6.14 1.09
C ARG A 52 -2.68 -5.39 0.87
N ILE A 53 -1.57 -6.07 1.14
CA ILE A 53 -0.21 -5.57 0.90
C ILE A 53 0.58 -6.69 0.22
N LEU A 54 1.10 -6.39 -0.97
CA LEU A 54 1.94 -7.27 -1.75
C LEU A 54 3.35 -6.69 -1.80
N THR A 55 4.36 -7.54 -1.81
CA THR A 55 5.76 -7.14 -2.06
C THR A 55 6.28 -7.86 -3.30
N ASN A 56 7.13 -7.20 -4.07
CA ASN A 56 7.79 -7.82 -5.21
C ASN A 56 9.31 -7.66 -5.09
N ASP A 57 10.01 -8.78 -5.12
CA ASP A 57 11.48 -8.87 -5.09
C ASP A 57 12.11 -8.48 -6.45
N ALA A 58 11.29 -8.08 -7.43
CA ALA A 58 11.78 -7.63 -8.72
C ALA A 58 12.67 -6.38 -8.58
N ASP A 59 13.91 -6.55 -9.03
CA ASP A 59 15.02 -5.60 -9.00
C ASP A 59 14.57 -4.16 -9.33
N THR A 60 14.82 -3.25 -8.39
CA THR A 60 14.31 -1.87 -8.32
C THR A 60 14.85 -0.93 -9.41
N ALA A 61 15.60 -1.44 -10.39
CA ALA A 61 16.33 -0.62 -11.35
C ALA A 61 15.53 -0.24 -12.61
N THR A 62 14.45 -0.94 -12.97
CA THR A 62 13.72 -0.62 -14.20
C THR A 62 12.25 -0.98 -14.07
N ASP A 63 11.45 0.06 -13.83
CA ASP A 63 10.00 0.00 -13.95
C ASP A 63 9.24 -0.78 -12.85
N TRP A 64 9.36 -0.28 -11.62
CA TRP A 64 8.56 -0.71 -10.45
C TRP A 64 7.06 -0.42 -10.60
N PHE A 65 6.68 0.34 -11.64
CA PHE A 65 5.33 0.87 -11.85
C PHE A 65 4.60 0.25 -13.05
N ASP A 66 5.27 -0.39 -14.01
CA ASP A 66 4.65 -1.01 -15.19
C ASP A 66 4.82 -2.54 -15.26
N ASN A 67 5.68 -3.13 -14.40
CA ASN A 67 5.86 -4.57 -14.40
C ASN A 67 4.59 -5.32 -13.95
N ASN A 68 3.86 -5.83 -14.95
CA ASN A 68 2.69 -6.70 -14.85
C ASN A 68 3.04 -8.17 -14.52
N LEU A 69 4.21 -8.43 -13.92
CA LEU A 69 4.56 -9.75 -13.41
C LEU A 69 3.79 -10.04 -12.12
N HIS A 70 2.50 -10.29 -12.27
CA HIS A 70 1.56 -10.73 -11.23
C HIS A 70 2.02 -12.04 -10.53
N ASP A 71 2.97 -12.77 -11.14
CA ASP A 71 3.41 -14.11 -10.70
C ASP A 71 4.40 -14.09 -9.51
N ALA A 72 5.08 -12.96 -9.24
CA ALA A 72 6.13 -12.87 -8.20
C ALA A 72 5.75 -12.00 -6.99
N PHE A 73 4.51 -11.52 -6.90
CA PHE A 73 4.05 -10.76 -5.75
C PHE A 73 3.78 -11.70 -4.57
N LYS A 74 4.53 -11.54 -3.48
CA LYS A 74 4.26 -12.23 -2.22
C LYS A 74 3.25 -11.42 -1.42
N ASP A 75 2.15 -12.04 -1.03
CA ASP A 75 1.22 -11.45 -0.07
C ASP A 75 1.92 -11.38 1.29
N VAL A 76 2.16 -10.15 1.73
CA VAL A 76 2.80 -9.83 3.01
C VAL A 76 1.85 -9.05 3.91
N THR A 77 0.56 -9.08 3.61
CA THR A 77 -0.51 -8.47 4.41
C THR A 77 -0.47 -8.97 5.85
N VAL A 78 -0.18 -10.27 6.02
CA VAL A 78 -0.07 -10.94 7.34
C VAL A 78 1.40 -11.14 7.74
N SER A 79 2.29 -11.44 6.78
CA SER A 79 3.69 -11.83 7.05
C SER A 79 4.71 -10.69 6.93
N GLY A 80 4.36 -9.55 6.35
CA GLY A 80 5.27 -8.39 6.19
C GLY A 80 5.37 -7.52 7.44
N PHE A 81 4.39 -7.65 8.33
CA PHE A 81 4.28 -6.91 9.59
C PHE A 81 4.56 -7.83 10.80
N THR A 82 5.45 -8.81 10.62
CA THR A 82 5.97 -9.65 11.70
C THR A 82 7.42 -9.31 12.04
N GLY A 83 7.93 -8.19 11.53
CA GLY A 83 9.33 -7.79 11.63
C GLY A 83 9.71 -7.21 13.00
N SER A 84 8.73 -6.95 13.86
CA SER A 84 8.96 -6.31 15.14
C SER A 84 8.58 -7.23 16.30
N THR A 85 9.57 -7.68 17.08
CA THR A 85 9.38 -8.46 18.32
C THR A 85 8.61 -7.70 19.41
N VAL A 86 8.27 -6.43 19.16
CA VAL A 86 7.74 -5.47 20.13
C VAL A 86 6.29 -5.04 19.82
N MET A 87 5.82 -5.20 18.58
CA MET A 87 4.46 -4.77 18.19
C MET A 87 3.70 -5.91 17.51
N SER A 88 2.39 -5.99 17.75
CA SER A 88 1.51 -6.92 17.03
C SER A 88 1.42 -6.51 15.56
N PRO A 89 1.18 -7.47 14.63
CA PRO A 89 1.02 -7.17 13.21
C PRO A 89 -0.05 -6.11 12.92
N GLU A 90 -1.12 -6.09 13.72
CA GLU A 90 -2.20 -5.11 13.64
C GLU A 90 -1.74 -3.69 13.99
N ASP A 91 -0.88 -3.55 14.99
CA ASP A 91 -0.30 -2.27 15.41
C ASP A 91 0.68 -1.73 14.37
N GLU A 92 1.54 -2.59 13.82
CA GLU A 92 2.48 -2.19 12.77
C GLU A 92 1.74 -1.77 11.50
N ARG A 93 0.67 -2.50 11.12
CA ARG A 93 -0.22 -2.12 10.01
C ARG A 93 -0.91 -0.79 10.26
N SER A 94 -1.47 -0.59 11.45
CA SER A 94 -2.15 0.66 11.82
C SER A 94 -1.19 1.85 11.84
N LYS A 95 0.08 1.62 12.21
CA LYS A 95 1.12 2.64 12.14
C LYS A 95 1.50 2.94 10.68
N PHE A 96 1.80 1.91 9.89
CA PHE A 96 2.13 2.05 8.47
C PHE A 96 1.02 2.73 7.67
N GLN A 97 -0.23 2.35 7.90
CA GLN A 97 -1.40 2.99 7.31
C GLN A 97 -1.45 4.49 7.61
N ARG A 98 -1.23 4.88 8.87
CA ARG A 98 -1.17 6.30 9.24
C ARG A 98 -0.02 7.00 8.53
N GLU A 99 1.18 6.43 8.54
CA GLU A 99 2.35 7.02 7.87
C GLU A 99 2.14 7.16 6.35
N LEU A 100 1.54 6.16 5.71
CA LEU A 100 1.22 6.17 4.28
C LEU A 100 0.16 7.23 3.96
N LEU A 101 -0.92 7.32 4.75
CA LEU A 101 -1.99 8.29 4.52
C LEU A 101 -1.54 9.73 4.75
N ILE A 102 -0.64 9.99 5.69
CA ILE A 102 -0.05 11.34 5.88
C ILE A 102 1.12 11.61 4.92
N PHE A 103 1.52 10.63 4.11
CA PHE A 103 2.63 10.79 3.18
C PHE A 103 2.22 11.67 2.00
N GLY A 104 2.77 12.90 1.98
CA GLY A 104 2.48 13.87 0.93
C GLY A 104 0.99 14.16 0.78
N ASP A 105 0.51 14.15 -0.46
CA ASP A 105 -0.91 14.37 -0.79
C ASP A 105 -1.70 13.06 -0.98
N LEU A 106 -1.19 11.91 -0.53
CA LEU A 106 -1.81 10.62 -0.84
C LEU A 106 -3.27 10.53 -0.35
N LYS A 107 -3.55 10.94 0.90
CA LYS A 107 -4.93 10.95 1.44
C LYS A 107 -5.87 11.81 0.59
N LYS A 108 -5.38 12.93 0.06
CA LYS A 108 -6.19 13.84 -0.77
C LYS A 108 -6.44 13.21 -2.14
N GLN A 109 -5.42 12.66 -2.78
CA GLN A 109 -5.55 11.97 -4.07
C GLN A 109 -6.51 10.78 -3.96
N LEU A 110 -6.42 9.98 -2.90
CA LEU A 110 -7.36 8.89 -2.64
C LEU A 110 -8.80 9.41 -2.65
N GLY A 111 -9.09 10.48 -1.91
CA GLY A 111 -10.45 11.05 -1.87
C GLY A 111 -10.93 11.57 -3.21
N GLU A 112 -10.06 12.19 -4.01
CA GLU A 112 -10.39 12.62 -5.37
C GLU A 112 -10.67 11.43 -6.30
N HIS A 113 -9.88 10.36 -6.21
CA HIS A 113 -10.05 9.16 -7.01
C HIS A 113 -11.28 8.36 -6.62
N PHE A 114 -11.55 8.15 -5.32
CA PHE A 114 -12.75 7.46 -4.84
C PHE A 114 -14.02 8.22 -5.22
N ARG A 115 -14.01 9.55 -5.14
CA ARG A 115 -15.15 10.38 -5.56
C ARG A 115 -15.44 10.32 -7.06
N GLN A 116 -14.43 10.03 -7.89
CA GLN A 116 -14.61 9.83 -9.33
C GLN A 116 -15.09 8.41 -9.69
N TYR A 117 -14.95 7.45 -8.77
CA TYR A 117 -15.28 6.03 -8.97
C TYR A 117 -16.58 5.60 -8.28
N SER A 118 -17.19 6.49 -7.47
CA SER A 118 -18.52 6.35 -6.86
C SER A 118 -19.62 6.99 -7.69
#